data_AF-A0A0G0VGY0-F1
#
_entry.id   AF-A0A0G0VGY0-F1
#
_cell.length_a   1.000
_cell.length_b   1.000
_cell.length_c   1.000
_cell.angle_alpha   90.00
_cell.angle_beta   90.00
_cell.angle_gamma   90.00
#
_symmetry.space_group_name_H-M   'P 1'
#
loop_
_entity.id
_entity.type
_entity.pdbx_description
1 polymer ?
#
loop_
_entity_poly.entity_id
_entity_poly.type
_entity_poly.pdbx_seq_one_letter_code
_entity_poly.pdbx_strand_id
1 'polypeptide(L)'
;MQIGDIKNAHQSLQLALAKGKSFNNKQELLYAAQLASKSGDLEMTQDLYERVLSADQKNPEILLVLSEIYSRLNDKSKAQEMADRAALYDADALKKAKKWLK
;
A
#
# COMPACT_ATOMS: atom_id res chain seq x y z
N MET A 1 4.18 19.98 -8.14
CA MET A 1 5.35 19.07 -8.12
C MET A 1 6.15 19.31 -6.83
N GLN A 2 5.90 18.56 -5.76
CA GLN A 2 6.74 18.56 -4.55
C GLN A 2 7.68 17.34 -4.60
N ILE A 3 8.63 17.35 -5.53
CA ILE A 3 9.61 16.26 -5.64
C ILE A 3 10.66 16.36 -4.51
N GLY A 4 10.86 17.56 -3.95
CA GLY A 4 11.75 17.79 -2.80
C GLY A 4 11.22 17.22 -1.48
N ASP A 5 9.92 17.37 -1.21
CA ASP A 5 9.34 16.90 0.07
C ASP A 5 9.21 15.37 0.11
N ILE A 6 8.90 14.72 -1.02
CA ILE A 6 8.74 13.25 -1.06
C ILE A 6 10.07 12.54 -0.74
N LYS A 7 11.20 13.05 -1.23
CA LYS A 7 12.52 12.49 -0.92
C LYS A 7 12.88 12.64 0.56
N ASN A 8 12.66 13.83 1.13
CA ASN A 8 12.90 14.08 2.55
C ASN A 8 12.01 13.21 3.44
N ALA A 9 10.76 13.04 3.04
CA ALA A 9 9.78 12.26 3.77
C ALA A 9 10.10 10.75 3.68
N HIS A 10 10.47 10.24 2.51
CA HIS A 10 10.97 8.87 2.35
C HIS A 10 12.21 8.60 3.23
N GLN A 11 13.21 9.49 3.22
CA GLN A 11 14.39 9.35 4.09
C GLN A 11 14.01 9.37 5.58
N SER A 12 13.10 10.26 5.97
CA SER A 12 12.63 10.33 7.35
C SER A 12 11.92 9.04 7.77
N LEU A 13 11.16 8.43 6.85
CA LEU A 13 10.47 7.17 7.07
C LEU A 13 11.43 5.99 7.20
N GLN A 14 12.37 5.86 6.27
CA GLN A 14 13.42 4.83 6.33
C GLN A 14 14.24 4.96 7.61
N LEU A 15 14.60 6.19 8.00
CA LEU A 15 15.34 6.44 9.24
C LEU A 15 14.53 6.06 10.47
N ALA A 16 13.22 6.33 10.49
CA ALA A 16 12.35 5.93 11.58
C ALA A 16 12.27 4.40 11.71
N LEU A 17 12.10 3.69 10.60
CA LEU A 17 12.08 2.22 10.58
C LEU A 17 13.44 1.63 10.97
N ALA A 18 14.54 2.18 10.45
CA ALA A 18 15.90 1.76 10.78
C ALA A 18 16.24 1.99 12.26
N LYS A 19 15.67 3.02 12.88
CA LYS A 19 15.78 3.27 14.32
C LYS A 19 14.88 2.36 15.17
N GLY A 20 14.23 1.37 14.57
CA GLY A 20 13.35 0.42 15.27
C GLY A 20 12.03 1.04 15.72
N LYS A 21 11.63 2.19 15.16
CA LYS A 21 10.36 2.82 15.48
C LYS A 21 9.25 1.91 14.99
N SER A 22 8.64 1.17 15.91
CA SER A 22 7.45 0.37 15.63
C SER A 22 6.27 1.31 15.53
N PHE A 23 5.66 1.37 14.35
CA PHE A 23 4.39 2.07 14.16
C PHE A 23 3.30 1.25 14.83
N ASN A 24 3.01 1.57 16.10
CA ASN A 24 2.02 0.85 16.90
C ASN A 24 0.59 1.25 16.52
N ASN A 25 0.42 2.37 15.83
CA ASN A 25 -0.89 2.87 15.42
C ASN A 25 -1.11 2.67 13.92
N LYS A 26 -2.27 2.13 13.54
CA LYS A 26 -2.70 1.92 12.15
C LYS A 26 -2.57 3.19 11.31
N GLN A 27 -2.88 4.35 11.89
CA GLN A 27 -2.77 5.64 11.22
C GLN A 27 -1.33 5.98 10.83
N GLU A 28 -0.36 5.67 11.69
CA GLU A 28 1.06 5.91 11.39
C GLU A 28 1.57 4.95 10.32
N LEU A 29 1.19 3.66 10.40
CA LEU A 29 1.50 2.68 9.35
C LEU A 29 0.90 3.08 7.99
N LEU A 30 -0.35 3.56 7.97
CA LEU A 30 -0.99 4.00 6.74
C LEU A 30 -0.30 5.24 6.17
N TYR A 31 0.04 6.21 7.01
CA TYR A 31 0.79 7.39 6.58
C TYR A 31 2.17 7.02 6.01
N ALA A 32 2.87 6.09 6.68
CA ALA A 32 4.11 5.52 6.19
C ALA A 32 3.94 4.87 4.81
N ALA A 33 2.93 4.03 4.65
CA ALA A 33 2.65 3.32 3.41
C ALA A 33 2.30 4.27 2.25
N GLN A 34 1.51 5.32 2.51
CA GLN A 34 1.21 6.36 1.52
C GLN A 34 2.46 7.12 1.09
N LEU A 35 3.37 7.38 2.02
CA LEU A 35 4.61 8.07 1.74
C LEU A 35 5.58 7.21 0.93
N ALA A 36 5.70 5.93 1.28
CA ALA A 36 6.42 4.94 0.48
C ALA A 36 5.83 4.85 -0.94
N SER A 37 4.50 4.80 -1.06
CA SER A 37 3.83 4.75 -2.37
C SER A 37 4.18 5.96 -3.24
N LYS A 38 4.17 7.17 -2.65
CA LYS A 38 4.56 8.41 -3.34
C LYS A 38 6.04 8.45 -3.74
N SER A 39 6.89 7.78 -2.98
CA SER A 39 8.32 7.69 -3.29
C SER A 39 8.64 6.73 -4.44
N GLY A 40 7.69 5.85 -4.82
CA GLY A 40 7.85 4.87 -5.89
C GLY A 40 8.52 3.57 -5.45
N ASP A 41 8.87 3.43 -4.16
CA ASP A 41 9.40 2.20 -3.59
C ASP A 41 8.28 1.19 -3.35
N LEU A 42 7.98 0.37 -4.38
CA LEU A 42 6.86 -0.56 -4.36
C LEU A 42 7.05 -1.69 -3.33
N GLU A 43 8.28 -2.15 -3.09
CA GLU A 43 8.56 -3.21 -2.11
C GLU A 43 8.30 -2.71 -0.69
N MET A 44 8.82 -1.53 -0.33
CA MET A 44 8.55 -0.93 0.98
C MET A 44 7.06 -0.62 1.15
N THR A 45 6.42 -0.14 0.08
CA THR A 45 4.99 0.14 0.07
C THR A 45 4.18 -1.13 0.34
N GLN A 46 4.54 -2.24 -0.30
CA GLN A 46 3.89 -3.53 -0.09
C GLN A 46 3.99 -3.98 1.37
N ASP A 47 5.20 -4.03 1.94
CA ASP A 47 5.42 -4.46 3.34
C ASP A 47 4.58 -3.62 4.32
N LEU A 48 4.56 -2.30 4.15
CA LEU A 48 3.80 -1.40 5.03
C LEU A 48 2.29 -1.63 4.90
N TYR A 49 1.75 -1.75 3.68
CA TYR A 49 0.33 -2.02 3.50
C TYR A 49 -0.08 -3.42 3.99
N GLU A 50 0.79 -4.44 3.89
CA GLU A 50 0.53 -5.77 4.46
C GLU A 50 0.46 -5.74 6.00
N ARG A 51 1.30 -4.92 6.65
CA ARG A 51 1.20 -4.68 8.09
C ARG A 51 -0.11 -3.97 8.46
N VAL A 52 -0.52 -2.97 7.67
CA VAL A 52 -1.82 -2.30 7.88
C VAL A 52 -2.97 -3.30 7.70
N LEU A 53 -2.90 -4.15 6.68
CA LEU A 53 -3.90 -5.19 6.43
C LEU A 53 -3.93 -6.22 7.56
N SER A 54 -2.80 -6.53 8.19
CA SER A 54 -2.78 -7.44 9.34
C SER A 54 -3.60 -6.92 10.53
N ALA A 55 -3.65 -5.59 10.70
CA ALA A 55 -4.50 -4.93 11.70
C ALA A 55 -5.97 -4.80 11.27
N ASP A 56 -6.24 -4.72 9.96
CA ASP A 56 -7.59 -4.61 9.40
C ASP A 56 -7.72 -5.41 8.10
N GLN A 57 -7.88 -6.74 8.25
CA GLN A 57 -7.82 -7.70 7.15
C GLN A 57 -8.98 -7.60 6.17
N LYS A 58 -10.01 -6.83 6.52
CA LYS A 58 -11.25 -6.71 5.75
C LYS A 58 -11.42 -5.34 5.10
N ASN A 59 -10.38 -4.50 5.14
CA ASN A 59 -10.46 -3.17 4.58
C ASN A 59 -10.36 -3.21 3.04
N PRO A 60 -11.44 -2.91 2.30
CA PRO A 60 -11.42 -2.95 0.85
C PRO A 60 -10.46 -1.93 0.24
N GLU A 61 -10.23 -0.78 0.89
CA GLU A 61 -9.28 0.24 0.39
C GLU A 61 -7.84 -0.28 0.44
N ILE A 62 -7.44 -0.93 1.53
CA ILE A 62 -6.09 -1.50 1.67
C ILE A 62 -5.87 -2.61 0.65
N LEU A 63 -6.86 -3.49 0.48
CA LEU A 63 -6.81 -4.58 -0.51
C LEU A 63 -6.71 -4.03 -1.95
N LEU A 64 -7.46 -2.95 -2.27
CA LEU A 64 -7.35 -2.24 -3.54
C LEU A 64 -5.95 -1.70 -3.77
N VAL A 65 -5.36 -1.02 -2.79
CA VAL A 65 -4.02 -0.45 -2.93
C VAL A 65 -2.97 -1.56 -3.10
N LEU A 66 -3.06 -2.64 -2.34
CA LEU A 66 -2.20 -3.83 -2.54
C LEU A 66 -2.38 -4.42 -3.93
N SER A 67 -3.61 -4.49 -4.46
CA SER A 67 -3.83 -4.96 -5.83
C SER A 67 -3.13 -4.09 -6.87
N GLU A 68 -3.13 -2.77 -6.69
CA GLU A 68 -2.44 -1.83 -7.58
C GLU A 68 -0.93 -2.02 -7.50
N ILE A 69 -0.38 -2.15 -6.29
CA ILE A 69 1.05 -2.36 -6.04
C ILE A 69 1.50 -3.67 -6.68
N TYR A 70 0.79 -4.77 -6.45
CA TYR A 70 1.12 -6.07 -7.08
C TYR A 70 1.04 -6.01 -8.60
N SER A 71 0.05 -5.28 -9.14
CA SER A 71 -0.04 -5.06 -10.59
C SER A 71 1.16 -4.30 -11.14
N ARG A 72 1.66 -3.30 -10.39
CA ARG A 72 2.88 -2.54 -10.74
C ARG A 72 4.17 -3.34 -10.57
N LEU A 73 4.19 -4.29 -9.63
CA LEU A 73 5.24 -5.29 -9.45
C LEU A 73 5.18 -6.43 -10.49
N ASN A 74 4.25 -6.34 -11.46
CA ASN A 74 4.04 -7.34 -12.50
C ASN A 74 3.54 -8.70 -11.97
N ASP A 75 3.07 -8.76 -10.72
CA ASP A 75 2.41 -9.92 -10.12
C ASP A 75 0.90 -9.81 -10.30
N LYS A 76 0.45 -10.07 -11.53
CA LYS A 76 -0.98 -10.00 -11.87
C LYS A 76 -1.83 -11.02 -11.09
N SER A 77 -1.24 -12.16 -10.69
CA SER A 77 -1.95 -13.19 -9.93
C SER A 77 -2.35 -12.67 -8.55
N LYS A 78 -1.38 -12.14 -7.79
CA LYS A 78 -1.68 -11.54 -6.48
C LYS A 78 -2.53 -10.28 -6.62
N ALA A 79 -2.30 -9.49 -7.66
CA ALA A 79 -3.11 -8.30 -7.91
C ALA A 79 -4.60 -8.66 -8.07
N GLN A 80 -4.90 -9.69 -8.87
CA GLN A 80 -6.25 -10.20 -9.05
C GLN A 80 -6.81 -10.73 -7.73
N GLU A 81 -6.05 -11.53 -6.98
CA GLU A 81 -6.49 -12.07 -5.68
C GLU A 81 -6.88 -10.97 -4.69
N MET A 82 -6.05 -9.93 -4.56
CA MET A 82 -6.33 -8.81 -3.66
C MET A 82 -7.56 -8.02 -4.12
N ALA A 83 -7.73 -7.82 -5.42
CA ALA A 83 -8.90 -7.16 -5.99
C ALA A 83 -10.19 -7.96 -5.77
N ASP A 84 -10.14 -9.29 -5.92
CA ASP A 84 -11.27 -10.18 -5.69
C ASP A 84 -11.65 -10.18 -4.20
N ARG A 85 -10.67 -10.22 -3.30
CA ARG A 85 -10.90 -10.04 -1.85
C ARG A 85 -11.52 -8.69 -1.54
N ALA A 86 -11.04 -7.61 -2.16
CA ALA A 86 -11.63 -6.28 -1.99
C ALA A 86 -13.10 -6.27 -2.46
N ALA A 87 -13.40 -6.95 -3.56
CA ALA A 87 -14.74 -7.05 -4.13
C ALA A 87 -15.76 -7.76 -3.21
N LEU A 88 -15.29 -8.64 -2.32
CA LEU A 88 -16.14 -9.28 -1.30
C LEU A 88 -16.69 -8.26 -0.29
N TYR A 89 -15.98 -7.15 -0.05
CA TYR A 89 -16.36 -6.13 0.91
C TYR A 89 -16.84 -4.82 0.26
N ASP A 90 -16.37 -4.50 -0.94
CA ASP A 90 -16.77 -3.36 -1.76
C ASP A 90 -16.95 -3.80 -3.22
N ALA A 91 -18.19 -3.90 -3.69
CA ALA A 91 -18.49 -4.29 -5.08
C ALA A 91 -17.89 -3.33 -6.13
N ASP A 92 -17.61 -2.07 -5.77
CA ASP A 92 -16.94 -1.11 -6.66
C ASP A 92 -15.42 -1.29 -6.68
N ALA A 93 -14.84 -2.07 -5.76
CA ALA A 93 -13.41 -2.35 -5.76
C ALA A 93 -12.95 -3.06 -7.03
N LEU A 94 -13.70 -4.05 -7.52
CA LEU A 94 -13.34 -4.75 -8.75
C LEU A 94 -13.35 -3.80 -9.96
N LYS A 95 -14.29 -2.85 -10.02
CA LYS A 95 -14.35 -1.84 -11.09
C LYS A 95 -13.13 -0.92 -11.06
N LYS A 96 -12.70 -0.51 -9.87
CA LYS A 96 -11.48 0.29 -9.69
C LYS A 96 -10.25 -0.53 -10.10
N ALA A 97 -10.15 -1.78 -9.65
CA ALA A 97 -9.01 -2.65 -9.92
C ALA A 97 -8.81 -2.98 -11.41
N LYS A 98 -9.90 -3.08 -12.18
CA LYS A 98 -9.85 -3.23 -13.65
C LYS A 98 -9.06 -2.14 -14.37
N LYS A 99 -8.83 -0.97 -13.75
CA LYS A 99 -8.03 0.10 -14.35
C LYS A 99 -6.56 -0.29 -14.50
N TRP A 100 -6.01 -1.06 -13.57
CA TRP A 100 -4.60 -1.45 -13.56
C TRP A 100 -4.37 -2.92 -13.89
N LEU A 101 -5.36 -3.80 -13.69
CA LEU A 101 -5.28 -5.23 -14.03
C LEU A 101 -5.34 -5.54 -15.55
N LYS A 102 -5.36 -4.51 -16.41
CA LYS A 102 -5.61 -4.65 -17.85
C LYS A 102 -4.43 -5.24 -18.63
#